data_AF-A0A382XU98-F1
#
_entry.id   AF-A0A382XU98-F1
#
_cell.length_a   1.000
_cell.length_b   1.000
_cell.length_c   1.000
_cell.angle_alpha   90.00
_cell.angle_beta   90.00
_cell.angle_gamma   90.00
#
_symmetry.space_group_name_H-M   'P 1'
#
loop_
_entity.id
_entity.type
_entity.pdbx_description
1 polymer ?
#
loop_
_entity_poly.entity_id
_entity_poly.type
_entity_poly.pdbx_seq_one_letter_code
_entity_poly.pdbx_strand_id
1 'polypeptide(L)'
;MQDTFLTEFNQRGYYNQCSDQRELSDMMSRNKVKAYIGFDCTAPSLHVGSLMQIMCLRLLQKHGHQPIVLLGGGTTLIGDPSGKE
;
A
#
# COMPACT_ATOMS: atom_id res chain seq x y z
N MET A 1 24.31 5.92 -3.14
CA MET A 1 23.08 6.72 -3.27
C MET A 1 22.01 6.06 -2.42
N GLN A 2 21.22 6.83 -1.67
CA GLN A 2 20.06 6.27 -0.97
C GLN A 2 18.99 5.96 -2.02
N ASP A 3 18.51 4.71 -2.08
CA ASP A 3 17.42 4.35 -2.98
C ASP A 3 16.14 5.08 -2.59
N THR A 4 15.37 5.56 -3.58
CA THR A 4 14.05 6.15 -3.31
C THR A 4 13.05 5.05 -2.97
N PHE A 5 11.91 5.43 -2.35
CA PHE A 5 10.80 4.49 -2.13
C PHE A 5 10.44 3.74 -3.41
N LEU A 6 10.15 4.46 -4.51
CA LEU A 6 9.72 3.85 -5.77
C LEU A 6 10.78 2.93 -6.37
N THR A 7 12.07 3.27 -6.23
CA THR A 7 13.17 2.41 -6.69
C THR A 7 13.21 1.10 -5.90
N GLU A 8 13.23 1.14 -4.57
CA GLU A 8 13.25 -0.06 -3.73
C GLU A 8 11.94 -0.88 -3.88
N PHE A 9 10.80 -0.20 -4.07
CA PHE A 9 9.49 -0.83 -4.27
C PHE A 9 9.44 -1.64 -5.58
N ASN A 10 10.01 -1.10 -6.65
CA ASN A 10 10.14 -1.81 -7.93
C ASN A 10 11.14 -2.98 -7.85
N GLN A 11 12.32 -2.76 -7.26
CA GLN A 11 13.34 -3.81 -7.11
C GLN A 11 12.85 -5.02 -6.30
N ARG A 12 11.98 -4.79 -5.32
CA ARG A 12 11.36 -5.87 -4.51
C ARG A 12 10.22 -6.58 -5.22
N GLY A 13 9.81 -6.13 -6.40
CA GLY A 13 8.67 -6.69 -7.14
C GLY A 13 7.30 -6.36 -6.52
N TYR A 14 7.18 -5.30 -5.72
CA TYR A 14 5.90 -4.87 -5.13
C TYR A 14 5.07 -4.01 -6.09
N TYR A 15 5.68 -3.53 -7.17
CA TYR A 15 5.06 -2.67 -8.16
C TYR A 15 4.38 -3.48 -9.27
N ASN A 16 3.08 -3.25 -9.47
CA ASN A 16 2.32 -3.87 -10.58
C ASN A 16 1.79 -2.80 -11.54
N GLN A 17 1.01 -1.85 -11.02
CA GLN A 17 0.36 -0.80 -11.80
C GLN A 17 0.43 0.54 -11.05
N CYS A 18 0.38 1.64 -11.80
CA CYS A 18 0.33 2.99 -11.30
C CYS A 18 -0.51 3.85 -12.25
N SER A 19 -1.25 4.82 -11.70
CA SER A 19 -2.04 5.76 -12.49
C SER A 19 -1.18 6.72 -13.31
N ASP A 20 -0.19 7.36 -12.69
CA ASP A 20 0.85 8.16 -13.34
C ASP A 20 2.16 8.07 -12.55
N GLN A 21 3.13 7.37 -13.13
CA GLN A 21 4.42 7.12 -12.48
C GLN A 21 5.29 8.38 -12.37
N ARG A 22 5.18 9.31 -13.34
CA ARG A 22 6.01 10.52 -13.36
C ARG A 22 5.51 11.49 -12.31
N GLU A 23 4.22 11.73 -12.27
CA GLU A 23 3.60 12.62 -11.28
C GLU A 23 3.80 12.10 -9.85
N LEU A 24 3.67 10.78 -9.63
CA LEU A 24 3.92 10.17 -8.33
C LEU A 24 5.37 10.36 -7.87
N SER A 25 6.34 10.13 -8.77
CA SER A 25 7.76 10.33 -8.48
C SER A 25 8.08 11.79 -8.14
N ASP A 26 7.55 12.73 -8.92
CA ASP A 26 7.73 14.15 -8.69
C ASP A 26 7.12 14.59 -7.35
N MET A 27 5.91 14.12 -7.03
CA MET A 27 5.25 14.40 -5.75
C MET A 27 6.05 13.86 -4.55
N MET A 28 6.51 12.60 -4.64
CA MET A 28 7.28 11.95 -3.57
C MET A 28 8.67 12.56 -3.37
N SER A 29 9.26 13.15 -4.41
CA SER A 29 10.55 13.84 -4.31
C SER A 29 10.47 15.17 -3.54
N ARG A 30 9.30 15.82 -3.57
CA ARG A 30 9.09 17.16 -2.98
C ARG A 30 8.48 17.13 -1.59
N ASN A 31 7.65 16.11 -1.31
CA ASN A 31 6.81 16.10 -0.12
C ASN A 31 6.79 14.71 0.55
N LYS A 32 6.55 14.72 1.87
CA LYS A 32 6.11 13.51 2.57
C LYS A 32 4.67 13.18 2.16
N VAL A 33 4.49 12.05 1.48
CA VAL A 33 3.18 11.58 1.04
C VAL A 33 2.49 10.79 2.15
N LYS A 34 1.16 10.92 2.22
CA LYS A 34 0.27 10.06 3.00
C LYS A 34 -0.37 9.07 2.05
N ALA A 35 -0.30 7.77 2.34
CA ALA A 35 -0.96 6.75 1.54
C ALA A 35 -1.61 5.71 2.45
N TYR A 36 -2.65 5.03 1.95
CA TYR A 36 -3.40 4.06 2.71
C TYR A 36 -3.46 2.70 2.02
N ILE A 37 -3.60 1.64 2.81
CA ILE A 37 -4.12 0.36 2.35
C ILE A 37 -5.28 -0.04 3.27
N GLY A 38 -6.37 -0.48 2.65
CA GLY A 38 -7.57 -0.96 3.33
C GLY A 38 -7.54 -2.48 3.56
N PHE A 39 -8.06 -2.90 4.72
CA PHE A 39 -8.28 -4.29 5.06
C PHE A 39 -9.71 -4.48 5.53
N ASP A 40 -10.46 -5.37 4.88
CA ASP A 40 -11.76 -5.82 5.39
C ASP A 40 -11.56 -6.91 6.44
N CYS A 41 -12.27 -6.81 7.56
CA CYS A 41 -12.19 -7.72 8.70
C CYS A 41 -13.05 -8.97 8.47
N THR A 42 -12.84 -9.65 7.34
CA THR A 42 -13.61 -10.85 6.94
C THR A 42 -13.30 -12.09 7.78
N ALA A 43 -12.25 -12.05 8.60
CA ALA A 43 -11.86 -13.10 9.53
C ALA A 43 -11.34 -12.49 10.84
N PRO A 44 -11.28 -13.28 11.94
CA PRO A 44 -10.75 -12.81 13.24
C PRO A 44 -9.26 -12.40 13.23
N SER A 45 -8.52 -12.78 12.19
CA SER A 45 -7.11 -12.45 12.02
C SER A 45 -6.78 -12.22 10.55
N LEU A 46 -5.77 -11.37 10.30
CA LEU A 46 -5.09 -11.31 9.01
C LEU A 46 -4.30 -12.61 8.77
N HIS A 47 -4.01 -12.91 7.51
CA HIS A 47 -3.21 -14.05 7.11
C HIS A 47 -2.03 -13.61 6.23
N VAL A 48 -1.22 -14.55 5.77
CA VAL A 48 -0.01 -14.28 4.98
C VAL A 48 -0.29 -13.48 3.68
N GLY A 49 -1.50 -13.57 3.13
CA GLY A 49 -1.90 -12.78 1.97
C GLY A 49 -1.92 -11.28 2.24
N SER A 50 -2.30 -10.88 3.47
CA SER A 50 -2.29 -9.49 3.91
C SER A 50 -0.87 -8.96 4.20
N LEU A 51 0.10 -9.85 4.41
CA LEU A 51 1.45 -9.48 4.80
C LEU A 51 2.15 -8.63 3.73
N MET A 52 1.94 -8.94 2.45
CA MET A 52 2.55 -8.17 1.36
C MET A 52 2.15 -6.69 1.42
N GLN A 53 0.86 -6.42 1.61
CA GLN A 53 0.31 -5.07 1.76
C GLN A 53 0.88 -4.35 3.00
N ILE A 54 0.98 -5.06 4.12
CA ILE A 54 1.60 -4.51 5.35
C ILE A 54 3.07 -4.14 5.09
N MET A 55 3.82 -4.99 4.37
CA MET A 55 5.22 -4.72 4.03
C MET A 55 5.36 -3.52 3.08
N CYS A 56 4.42 -3.30 2.17
CA CYS A 56 4.36 -2.09 1.33
C CYS A 56 4.24 -0.82 2.20
N LEU A 57 3.32 -0.79 3.17
CA LEU A 57 3.17 0.34 4.09
C LEU A 57 4.40 0.52 5.00
N ARG A 58 5.02 -0.58 5.43
CA ARG A 58 6.24 -0.52 6.24
C ARG A 58 7.41 0.06 5.45
N LEU A 59 7.55 -0.32 4.18
CA LEU A 59 8.57 0.23 3.28
C LEU A 59 8.31 1.72 3.02
N LEU A 60 7.05 2.10 2.80
CA LEU A 60 6.65 3.50 2.67
C LEU A 60 7.07 4.32 3.91
N GLN A 61 6.83 3.80 5.11
CA GLN A 61 7.25 4.42 6.37
C GLN A 61 8.79 4.52 6.51
N LYS A 62 9.52 3.48 6.10
CA LYS A 62 10.99 3.44 6.13
C LYS A 62 11.61 4.57 5.30
N HIS A 63 10.96 4.94 4.20
CA HIS A 63 11.35 6.07 3.33
C HIS A 63 10.82 7.44 3.82
N GLY A 64 10.28 7.52 5.04
CA GLY A 64 9.90 8.78 5.69
C GLY A 64 8.51 9.31 5.34
N HIS A 65 7.72 8.53 4.61
CA HIS A 65 6.32 8.83 4.30
C HIS A 65 5.38 8.34 5.41
N GLN A 66 4.11 8.72 5.34
CA GLN A 66 3.12 8.42 6.37
C GLN A 66 2.12 7.35 5.89
N PRO A 67 2.24 6.09 6.34
CA PRO A 67 1.25 5.07 6.06
C PRO A 67 -0.03 5.28 6.89
N ILE A 68 -1.17 4.89 6.33
CA ILE A 68 -2.46 4.81 6.99
C ILE A 68 -3.00 3.39 6.81
N VAL A 69 -3.24 2.70 7.91
CA VAL A 69 -3.93 1.41 7.90
C VAL A 69 -5.43 1.69 8.07
N LEU A 70 -6.23 1.35 7.06
CA LEU A 70 -7.68 1.53 7.10
C LEU A 70 -8.35 0.18 7.37
N LEU A 71 -9.15 0.09 8.43
CA LEU A 71 -9.97 -1.08 8.72
C LEU A 71 -11.39 -0.84 8.23
N GLY A 72 -11.84 -1.69 7.31
CA GLY A 72 -13.09 -1.53 6.57
C GLY A 72 -14.32 -2.01 7.34
N GLY A 73 -14.64 -1.40 8.50
CA GLY A 73 -15.78 -1.85 9.31
C GLY A 73 -17.12 -1.85 8.55
N GLY A 74 -17.35 -0.85 7.69
CA GLY A 74 -18.55 -0.79 6.82
C GLY A 74 -18.48 -1.73 5.62
N THR A 75 -17.36 -1.73 4.89
CA THR A 75 -17.15 -2.58 3.70
C THR A 75 -17.16 -4.06 4.03
N THR A 76 -16.67 -4.44 5.21
CA THR A 76 -16.77 -5.81 5.74
C THR A 76 -18.21 -6.32 5.82
N LEU A 77 -19.19 -5.43 6.10
CA LEU A 77 -20.60 -5.81 6.18
C LEU A 77 -21.25 -6.04 4.81
N ILE A 78 -20.74 -5.39 3.77
CA ILE A 78 -21.27 -5.50 2.40
C ILE A 78 -20.56 -6.64 1.65
N GLY A 79 -19.25 -6.76 1.85
CA GLY A 79 -18.35 -7.63 1.09
C GLY A 79 -17.91 -7.00 -0.23
N ASP A 80 -16.64 -7.18 -0.56
CA ASP A 80 -16.07 -6.82 -1.86
C ASP A 80 -16.33 -7.94 -2.90
N PRO A 81 -16.97 -7.66 -4.05
CA PRO A 81 -17.17 -8.63 -5.12
C PRO A 81 -15.91 -8.88 -5.96
N SER A 82 -14.86 -8.07 -5.81
CA SER A 82 -13.67 -8.13 -6.65
C SER A 82 -12.95 -9.48 -6.55
N GLY A 83 -12.68 -10.12 -7.70
CA GLY A 83 -11.93 -11.37 -7.78
C GLY A 83 -12.68 -12.64 -7.34
N LYS A 84 -13.98 -12.53 -7.03
CA LYS A 84 -14.87 -13.69 -6.87
C LYS A 84 -15.60 -13.94 -8.19
N GLU A 85 -15.29 -15.06 -8.85
CA GLU A 85 -16.16 -15.69 -9.84
C GLU A 85 -17.19 -16.59 -9.14
#